data_AF-A0A7K3MQ24-F1
#
_entry.id   AF-A0A7K3MQ24-F1
#
_cell.length_a   1.000
_cell.length_b   1.000
_cell.length_c   1.000
_cell.angle_alpha   90.00
_cell.angle_beta   90.00
_cell.angle_gamma   90.00
#
_symmetry.space_group_name_H-M   'P 1'
#
loop_
_entity.id
_entity.type
_entity.pdbx_description
1 polymer ?
#
loop_
_entity_poly.entity_id
_entity_poly.type
_entity_poly.pdbx_seq_one_letter_code
_entity_poly.pdbx_strand_id
1 'polypeptide(L)'
;MEIKIDSFEDLIHIIENNEFDKKELELLIWHSLNSIAFFESKADLIISLNEYWSKWKNANEKPIFIGLESLDVIPFDKMLENSVFKNEIDKIEAKY
;
A
#
# COMPACT_ATOMS: atom_id res chain seq x y z
N MET A 1 13.49 -1.95 -18.80
CA MET A 1 13.58 -0.54 -18.40
C MET A 1 13.88 -0.54 -16.92
N GLU A 2 14.98 0.09 -16.49
CA GLU A 2 15.32 0.17 -15.07
C GLU A 2 14.72 1.46 -14.51
N ILE A 3 13.78 1.34 -13.58
CA ILE A 3 13.14 2.48 -12.93
C ILE A 3 13.91 2.73 -11.62
N LYS A 4 14.58 3.88 -11.52
CA LYS A 4 15.28 4.32 -10.31
C LYS A 4 14.40 5.27 -9.52
N ILE A 5 14.17 4.97 -8.25
CA ILE A 5 13.35 5.76 -7.33
C ILE A 5 14.28 6.32 -6.26
N ASP A 6 14.63 7.60 -6.39
CA ASP A 6 15.57 8.26 -5.48
C ASP A 6 14.85 9.07 -4.38
N SER A 7 13.55 9.32 -4.56
CA SER A 7 12.72 10.07 -3.62
C SER A 7 11.26 9.60 -3.62
N PHE A 8 10.49 10.06 -2.63
CA PHE A 8 9.05 9.80 -2.56
C PHE A 8 8.31 10.51 -3.70
N GLU A 9 8.77 11.71 -4.06
CA GLU A 9 8.24 12.49 -5.17
C GLU A 9 8.46 11.76 -6.51
N ASP A 10 9.61 11.10 -6.70
CA ASP A 10 9.86 10.27 -7.88
C ASP A 10 8.88 9.10 -7.97
N LEU A 11 8.58 8.45 -6.85
CA LEU A 11 7.61 7.36 -6.78
C LEU A 11 6.23 7.84 -7.27
N ILE A 12 5.73 8.97 -6.76
CA ILE A 12 4.46 9.54 -7.22
C ILE A 12 4.53 9.86 -8.70
N HIS A 13 5.59 10.51 -9.16
CA HIS A 13 5.75 10.90 -10.56
C HIS A 13 5.73 9.69 -11.50
N ILE A 14 6.39 8.59 -11.10
CA ILE A 14 6.38 7.33 -11.84
C ILE A 14 4.97 6.75 -11.93
N ILE A 15 4.23 6.71 -10.82
CA ILE A 15 2.85 6.19 -10.79
C ILE A 15 1.92 7.06 -11.66
N GLU A 16 2.08 8.37 -11.63
CA GLU A 16 1.27 9.30 -12.42
C GLU A 16 1.48 9.10 -13.92
N ASN A 17 2.73 9.00 -14.36
CA ASN A 17 3.10 9.05 -15.78
C ASN A 17 3.15 7.68 -16.48
N ASN A 18 2.97 6.59 -15.74
CA ASN A 18 2.96 5.24 -16.31
C ASN A 18 1.61 4.55 -16.10
N GLU A 19 1.34 3.58 -16.97
CA GLU A 19 0.25 2.62 -16.78
C GLU A 19 0.80 1.41 -16.04
N PHE A 20 0.24 1.18 -14.85
CA PHE A 20 0.51 0.02 -14.04
C PHE A 20 -0.81 -0.67 -13.74
N ASP A 21 -0.80 -2.00 -13.73
CA ASP A 21 -1.89 -2.75 -13.15
C ASP A 21 -1.86 -2.66 -11.61
N LYS A 22 -2.93 -3.14 -10.97
CA LYS A 22 -3.06 -3.07 -9.51
C LYS A 22 -1.92 -3.79 -8.77
N LYS A 23 -1.48 -4.95 -9.26
CA LYS A 23 -0.44 -5.74 -8.61
C LYS A 23 0.93 -5.08 -8.77
N GLU A 24 1.19 -4.48 -9.93
CA GLU A 24 2.40 -3.71 -10.19
C GLU A 24 2.49 -2.51 -9.24
N LEU A 25 1.38 -1.79 -9.03
CA LEU A 25 1.31 -0.71 -8.05
C LEU A 25 1.58 -1.21 -6.63
N GLU A 26 0.91 -2.28 -6.19
CA GLU A 26 1.10 -2.86 -4.86
C GLU A 26 2.57 -3.26 -4.61
N LEU A 27 3.20 -3.92 -5.58
CA LEU A 27 4.62 -4.29 -5.51
C LEU A 27 5.54 -3.07 -5.49
N LEU A 28 5.25 -2.06 -6.32
CA LEU A 28 6.03 -0.83 -6.38
C LEU A 28 6.02 -0.11 -5.03
N ILE A 29 4.85 0.02 -4.40
CA ILE A 29 4.71 0.62 -3.07
C ILE A 29 5.45 -0.21 -2.03
N TRP A 30 5.28 -1.53 -2.03
CA TRP A 30 5.97 -2.40 -1.08
C TRP A 30 7.50 -2.27 -1.17
N HIS A 31 8.06 -2.32 -2.38
CA HIS A 31 9.50 -2.21 -2.56
C HIS A 31 10.07 -0.82 -2.30
N SER A 32 9.27 0.23 -2.49
CA SER A 32 9.73 1.62 -2.32
C SER A 32 9.57 2.12 -0.89
N LEU A 33 8.49 1.74 -0.21
CA LEU A 33 8.08 2.29 1.09
C LEU A 33 8.01 1.24 2.20
N ASN A 34 8.16 -0.05 1.89
CA ASN A 34 7.92 -1.15 2.82
C ASN A 34 6.53 -1.04 3.50
N SER A 35 5.54 -0.63 2.70
CA SER A 35 4.19 -0.30 3.14
C SER A 35 3.15 -0.97 2.24
N ILE A 36 1.96 -1.20 2.77
CA ILE A 36 0.80 -1.77 2.09
C ILE A 36 -0.21 -0.64 1.87
N ALA A 37 -0.51 -0.34 0.61
CA ALA A 37 -1.51 0.67 0.26
C ALA A 37 -2.85 0.03 -0.05
N PHE A 38 -3.92 0.57 0.53
CA PHE A 38 -5.30 0.26 0.20
C PHE A 38 -5.84 1.36 -0.71
N PHE A 39 -6.29 0.98 -1.89
CA PHE A 39 -6.81 1.91 -2.88
C PHE A 39 -7.78 1.22 -3.85
N GLU A 40 -8.76 1.98 -4.32
CA GLU A 40 -9.73 1.54 -5.33
C GLU A 40 -9.29 1.88 -6.76
N SER A 41 -8.47 2.92 -6.91
CA SER A 41 -7.99 3.40 -8.21
C SER A 41 -6.58 4.00 -8.12
N LYS A 42 -5.93 4.20 -9.28
CA LYS A 42 -4.63 4.90 -9.34
C LYS A 42 -4.71 6.32 -8.76
N ALA A 43 -5.80 7.04 -9.03
CA ALA A 43 -6.00 8.38 -8.50
C ALA A 43 -6.12 8.38 -6.97
N ASP A 44 -6.86 7.41 -6.43
CA ASP A 44 -7.03 7.18 -4.98
C ASP A 44 -5.70 6.84 -4.30
N LEU A 45 -4.88 6.00 -4.94
CA LEU A 45 -3.51 5.72 -4.49
C LEU A 45 -2.66 7.00 -4.41
N ILE A 46 -2.67 7.82 -5.45
CA ILE A 46 -1.88 9.07 -5.49
C ILE A 46 -2.32 10.03 -4.36
N ILE A 47 -3.62 10.15 -4.12
CA ILE A 47 -4.16 10.96 -3.02
C ILE A 47 -3.65 10.41 -1.68
N SER A 48 -3.81 9.11 -1.46
CA SER A 48 -3.38 8.42 -0.23
C SER A 48 -1.88 8.54 0.03
N LEU A 49 -1.04 8.48 -1.01
CA LEU A 49 0.41 8.66 -0.91
C LEU A 49 0.78 10.10 -0.55
N ASN A 50 0.14 11.08 -1.18
CA ASN A 50 0.35 12.49 -0.85
C ASN A 50 -0.03 12.79 0.59
N GLU A 51 -1.16 12.27 1.06
CA GLU A 51 -1.57 12.39 2.45
C GLU A 51 -0.59 11.73 3.41
N TYR A 52 -0.20 10.49 3.12
CA TYR A 52 0.79 9.76 3.91
C TYR A 52 2.08 10.56 4.05
N TRP A 53 2.60 11.09 2.94
CA TRP A 53 3.82 11.89 2.96
C TRP A 53 3.66 13.18 3.75
N SER A 54 2.53 13.87 3.58
CA SER A 54 2.25 15.11 4.32
C SER A 54 2.25 14.89 5.83
N LYS A 55 1.72 13.75 6.30
CA LYS A 55 1.57 13.38 7.72
C LYS A 55 2.87 12.81 8.31
N TRP A 56 3.59 11.98 7.55
CA TRP A 56 4.65 11.11 8.09
C TRP A 56 6.06 11.38 7.56
N LYS A 57 6.27 12.33 6.63
CA LYS A 57 7.62 12.60 6.06
C LYS A 57 8.70 12.90 7.11
N ASN A 58 8.32 13.62 8.17
CA ASN A 58 9.23 14.02 9.25
C ASN A 58 9.20 13.07 10.46
N ALA A 59 8.40 12.00 10.39
CA ALA A 59 8.29 11.05 11.48
C ALA A 59 9.46 10.05 11.45
N ASN A 60 10.02 9.77 12.64
CA ASN A 60 11.05 8.76 12.83
C ASN A 60 10.52 7.34 12.54
N GLU A 61 9.24 7.12 12.80
CA GLU A 61 8.53 5.88 12.51
C GLU A 61 7.33 6.22 11.63
N LYS A 62 7.06 5.36 10.63
CA LYS A 62 5.98 5.55 9.68
C LYS A 62 5.06 4.34 9.69
N PRO A 63 3.74 4.53 9.50
CA PRO A 63 2.81 3.40 9.48
C PRO A 63 3.07 2.51 8.25
N ILE A 64 2.89 1.20 8.45
CA ILE A 64 2.99 0.20 7.38
C ILE A 64 1.79 0.28 6.45
N PHE A 65 0.65 0.81 6.90
CA PHE A 65 -0.58 0.86 6.12
C PHE A 65 -0.87 2.28 5.60
N ILE A 66 -1.20 2.38 4.31
CA ILE A 66 -1.50 3.63 3.58
C ILE A 66 -2.93 3.56 3.04
N GLY A 67 -3.67 4.67 3.05
CA GLY A 67 -5.05 4.72 2.54
C GLY A 67 -6.12 4.23 3.53
N LEU A 68 -5.73 3.99 4.79
CA LEU A 68 -6.69 3.78 5.88
C LEU A 68 -7.07 5.13 6.46
N GLU A 69 -7.99 5.86 5.82
CA GLU A 69 -8.70 6.94 6.51
C GLU A 69 -9.56 6.31 7.59
N SER A 70 -9.07 6.31 8.83
CA SER A 70 -9.81 5.87 10.01
C SER A 70 -10.75 4.71 9.67
N LEU A 71 -10.20 3.54 9.31
CA LEU A 71 -10.93 2.33 9.61
C LEU A 71 -11.26 2.46 11.09
N ASP A 72 -12.53 2.66 11.44
CA ASP A 72 -13.04 2.32 12.75
C ASP A 72 -12.35 1.02 13.10
N VAL A 73 -11.37 1.08 14.01
CA VAL A 73 -10.31 0.08 14.21
C VAL A 73 -10.93 -1.28 14.01
N ILE A 74 -10.78 -1.87 12.82
CA ILE A 74 -11.34 -3.19 12.59
C ILE A 74 -10.40 -4.07 13.40
N PRO A 75 -10.84 -4.68 14.51
CA PRO A 75 -9.98 -5.56 15.29
C PRO A 75 -9.42 -6.58 14.31
N PHE A 76 -8.15 -6.94 14.46
CA PHE A 76 -7.49 -7.91 13.58
C PHE A 76 -8.35 -9.17 13.38
N ASP A 77 -9.03 -9.59 14.45
CA ASP A 77 -10.02 -10.66 14.53
C ASP A 77 -11.16 -10.53 13.49
N LYS A 78 -11.65 -9.30 13.24
CA LYS A 78 -12.67 -9.01 12.21
C LYS A 78 -12.09 -8.85 10.80
N MET A 79 -10.80 -8.52 10.65
CA MET A 79 -10.14 -8.54 9.34
C MET A 79 -10.02 -9.97 8.78
N LEU A 80 -9.85 -10.96 9.66
CA LEU A 80 -9.77 -12.39 9.31
C LEU A 80 -11.12 -12.98 8.85
N GLU A 81 -12.25 -12.36 9.23
CA GLU A 81 -13.59 -12.77 8.82
C GLU A 81 -13.96 -12.28 7.40
N ASN A 82 -13.24 -11.30 6.86
CA ASN A 82 -13.38 -10.90 5.47
C ASN A 82 -12.80 -12.00 4.55
N SER A 83 -13.67 -12.59 3.72
CA SER A 83 -13.41 -13.78 2.90
C SER A 83 -12.20 -13.69 1.95
N VAL A 84 -11.66 -12.50 1.72
CA VAL A 84 -10.46 -12.26 0.92
C VAL A 84 -9.18 -12.69 1.66
N PHE A 85 -9.09 -12.48 2.97
CA PHE A 85 -7.89 -12.81 3.77
C PHE A 85 -7.85 -14.27 4.21
N LYS A 86 -9.01 -14.87 4.47
CA LYS A 86 -9.13 -16.28 4.86
C LYS A 86 -8.52 -17.23 3.83
N ASN A 87 -8.76 -16.98 2.54
CA ASN A 87 -8.23 -17.81 1.45
C ASN A 87 -6.71 -17.73 1.28
N GLU A 88 -6.07 -16.62 1.68
CA GLU A 88 -4.61 -16.49 1.59
C GLU A 88 -3.92 -17.10 2.83
N ILE A 89 -4.53 -17.00 4.02
CA ILE A 89 -4.03 -17.66 5.23
C ILE A 89 -4.17 -19.18 5.12
N ASP A 90 -5.31 -19.70 4.65
CA ASP A 90 -5.52 -21.13 4.45
C ASP A 90 -4.50 -21.73 3.45
N LYS A 91 -4.04 -20.95 2.46
CA LYS A 91 -2.98 -21.38 1.51
C LYS A 91 -1.59 -21.41 2.13
N ILE A 92 -1.33 -20.56 3.12
CA ILE A 92 -0.05 -20.53 3.84
C ILE A 92 0.00 -21.68 4.85
N GLU A 93 -1.09 -21.95 5.54
CA GLU A 93 -1.19 -23.04 6.52
C GLU A 93 -1.22 -24.43 5.87
N ALA A 94 -1.80 -24.59 4.68
CA ALA A 94 -1.78 -25.86 3.95
C ALA A 94 -0.41 -26.29 3.38
N LYS A 95 0.63 -25.44 3.55
CA LYS A 95 2.01 -25.73 3.12
C LYS A 95 2.95 -26.15 4.26
N TYR A 96 2.45 -26.26 5.48
CA TYR A 96 3.14 -26.87 6.63
C TYR A 96 2.36 -28.09 7.14
#